data_AF-A0A2J7Q8Z9-F1
#
_entry.id   AF-A0A2J7Q8Z9-F1
#
_cell.length_a   1.000
_cell.length_b   1.000
_cell.length_c   1.000
_cell.angle_alpha   90.00
_cell.angle_beta   90.00
_cell.angle_gamma   90.00
#
_symmetry.space_group_name_H-M   'P 1'
#
loop_
_entity.id
_entity.type
_entity.pdbx_description
1 polymer ?
#
loop_
_entity_poly.entity_id
_entity_poly.type
_entity_poly.pdbx_seq_one_letter_code
_entity_poly.pdbx_strand_id
1 'polypeptide(L)'
;MAKAEGKAPCIELGYLEECAAWKLESRFFPCKVGGKPAWLDLFDVPSKIPCGKCDKQCIFLCQVYAPYEELDSCFHRTVFIFICRDPSCCKYNENKNLVVYRCQLNRRNKFFMFEPPVEEEKWQPDISPELCKTCCVCGAKSGSHCGKCKVAYYCSKEHQVIDWKLGHKERCSSDDISVELQKVTSPEDRQFSKFTSRIKRNPDQVLRYNRGGVPLWISTHHIPNEEDIPHCEYCGTQRQFEFQILPQMLNYLGLDSTEDSVDWGTLAVYTCSQSCDEGPAYKQEFLWKQDIIS
;
A
#
# COMPACT_ATOMS: atom_id res chain seq x y z
N MET A 1 5.88 41.44 -16.39
CA MET A 1 5.18 40.14 -16.51
C MET A 1 6.24 39.05 -16.49
N ALA A 2 6.53 38.47 -15.33
CA ALA A 2 7.41 37.30 -15.25
C ALA A 2 6.62 36.08 -15.70
N LYS A 3 7.13 35.32 -16.68
CA LYS A 3 6.59 34.00 -16.99
C LYS A 3 6.98 33.06 -15.84
N ALA A 4 6.00 32.34 -15.30
CA ALA A 4 6.32 31.19 -14.45
C ALA A 4 7.01 30.14 -15.34
N GLU A 5 8.29 29.88 -15.07
CA GLU A 5 9.01 28.79 -15.71
C GLU A 5 8.46 27.48 -15.15
N GLY A 6 7.75 26.73 -16.00
CA GLY A 6 7.19 25.45 -15.63
C GLY A 6 8.29 24.45 -15.28
N LYS A 7 8.52 24.23 -13.99
CA LYS A 7 9.39 23.18 -13.47
C LYS A 7 8.94 21.85 -14.09
N ALA A 8 9.83 21.17 -14.83
CA ALA A 8 9.50 19.90 -15.45
C ALA A 8 9.00 18.90 -14.38
N PRO A 9 7.98 18.07 -14.68
CA PRO A 9 7.42 17.16 -13.69
C PRO A 9 8.49 16.19 -13.20
N CYS A 10 8.87 16.32 -11.93
CA CYS A 10 9.82 15.44 -11.28
C CYS A 10 9.08 14.16 -10.90
N ILE A 11 9.38 13.07 -11.62
CA ILE A 11 8.81 11.75 -11.33
C ILE A 11 9.81 11.00 -10.48
N GLU A 12 9.40 10.64 -9.27
CA GLU A 12 10.19 9.83 -8.35
C GLU A 12 9.94 8.35 -8.62
N LEU A 13 10.98 7.52 -8.51
CA LEU A 13 10.94 6.09 -8.77
C LEU A 13 11.21 5.35 -7.46
N GLY A 14 10.31 4.44 -7.10
CA GLY A 14 10.47 3.56 -5.94
C GLY A 14 11.02 2.19 -6.34
N TYR A 15 11.93 1.66 -5.54
CA TYR A 15 12.56 0.35 -5.66
C TYR A 15 12.34 -0.43 -4.35
N LEU A 16 12.52 -1.75 -4.38
CA LEU A 16 12.48 -2.57 -3.17
C LEU A 16 13.89 -3.00 -2.77
N GLU A 17 14.20 -2.79 -1.50
CA GLU A 17 15.43 -3.18 -0.85
C GLU A 17 15.09 -3.89 0.46
N GLU A 18 15.86 -4.91 0.83
CA GLU A 18 15.72 -5.55 2.14
C GLU A 18 16.24 -4.62 3.24
N CYS A 19 15.53 -4.59 4.37
CA CYS A 19 15.94 -3.79 5.52
C CYS A 19 15.58 -4.48 6.84
N ALA A 20 16.30 -4.12 7.90
CA ALA A 20 16.05 -4.63 9.24
C ALA A 20 14.64 -4.24 9.74
N ALA A 21 13.94 -5.18 10.37
CA ALA A 21 12.52 -5.04 10.72
C ALA A 21 12.19 -3.79 11.56
N TRP A 22 13.12 -3.32 12.40
CA TRP A 22 12.96 -2.10 13.21
C TRP A 22 12.80 -0.84 12.36
N LYS A 23 13.38 -0.78 11.14
CA LYS A 23 13.16 0.34 10.19
C LYS A 23 11.74 0.39 9.63
N LEU A 24 10.95 -0.66 9.78
CA LEU A 24 9.58 -0.78 9.28
C LEU A 24 8.51 -0.46 10.35
N GLU A 25 8.94 0.02 11.52
CA GLU A 25 8.09 0.45 12.63
C GLU A 25 7.41 1.81 12.37
N SER A 26 6.31 2.07 13.07
CA SER A 26 5.40 3.17 12.71
C SER A 26 6.05 4.55 12.86
N ARG A 27 6.91 4.70 13.86
CA ARG A 27 7.72 5.91 14.15
C ARG A 27 8.68 6.36 13.04
N PHE A 28 9.06 5.47 12.12
CA PHE A 28 9.96 5.79 11.00
C PHE A 28 9.21 6.15 9.71
N PHE A 29 7.87 6.14 9.73
CA PHE A 29 7.02 6.47 8.58
C PHE A 29 7.41 5.74 7.28
N PRO A 30 7.54 4.39 7.29
CA PRO A 30 8.14 3.66 6.18
C PRO A 30 7.25 3.63 4.93
N CYS A 31 7.87 3.72 3.76
CA CYS A 31 7.35 3.10 2.53
C CYS A 31 7.69 1.60 2.60
N LYS A 32 6.70 0.72 2.44
CA LYS A 32 6.94 -0.75 2.53
C LYS A 32 5.88 -1.59 1.84
N VAL A 33 6.26 -2.81 1.51
CA VAL A 33 5.41 -3.85 0.88
C VAL A 33 5.29 -5.03 1.86
N GLY A 34 4.09 -5.60 1.98
CA GLY A 34 3.80 -6.73 2.86
C GLY A 34 3.92 -6.43 4.36
N GLY A 35 3.80 -7.48 5.18
CA GLY A 35 3.78 -7.37 6.64
C GLY A 35 2.50 -6.70 7.18
N LYS A 36 2.63 -5.89 8.22
CA LYS A 36 1.53 -5.10 8.79
C LYS A 36 1.65 -3.62 8.41
N PRO A 37 0.53 -2.89 8.24
CA PRO A 37 0.55 -1.43 8.13
C PRO A 37 1.25 -0.80 9.34
N ALA A 38 2.12 0.16 9.08
CA ALA A 38 2.61 1.14 10.05
C ALA A 38 1.59 2.29 10.09
N TRP A 39 0.57 2.13 10.94
CA TRP A 39 -0.57 3.04 11.06
C TRP A 39 -0.17 4.42 11.58
N LEU A 40 -0.87 5.47 11.11
CA LEU A 40 -0.64 6.87 11.54
C LEU A 40 -1.52 7.24 12.74
N ASP A 41 -2.84 7.40 12.56
CA ASP A 41 -3.75 7.52 13.71
C ASP A 41 -3.93 6.14 14.35
N LEU A 42 -3.51 6.01 15.62
CA LEU A 42 -3.52 4.74 16.35
C LEU A 42 -4.85 4.48 17.07
N PHE A 43 -5.77 5.45 17.14
CA PHE A 43 -7.04 5.32 17.82
C PHE A 43 -8.16 4.89 16.86
N ASP A 44 -8.21 5.50 15.68
CA ASP A 44 -9.23 5.30 14.62
C ASP A 44 -8.82 4.26 13.56
N VAL A 45 -7.90 3.34 13.91
CA VAL A 45 -7.46 2.25 13.01
C VAL A 45 -8.66 1.42 12.50
N PRO A 46 -8.79 1.20 11.17
CA PRO A 46 -9.88 0.40 10.60
C PRO A 46 -10.01 -0.98 11.24
N SER A 47 -11.21 -1.28 11.73
CA SER A 47 -11.56 -2.59 12.32
C SER A 47 -11.98 -3.63 11.29
N LYS A 48 -12.47 -3.18 10.12
CA LYS A 48 -12.80 -3.99 8.95
C LYS A 48 -12.27 -3.28 7.71
N ILE A 49 -11.78 -4.07 6.76
CA ILE A 49 -11.29 -3.65 5.44
C ILE A 49 -11.84 -4.68 4.45
N PRO A 50 -13.15 -4.63 4.14
CA PRO A 50 -13.81 -5.67 3.34
C PRO A 50 -13.48 -5.53 1.85
N CYS A 51 -13.38 -6.67 1.17
CA CYS A 51 -13.38 -6.74 -0.28
C CYS A 51 -14.75 -6.35 -0.84
N GLY A 52 -14.80 -5.38 -1.75
CA GLY A 52 -16.03 -4.90 -2.42
C GLY A 52 -16.68 -5.89 -3.40
N LYS A 53 -16.35 -7.19 -3.32
CA LYS A 53 -16.97 -8.29 -4.08
C LYS A 53 -17.48 -9.44 -3.21
N CYS A 54 -16.76 -9.77 -2.13
CA CYS A 54 -17.06 -10.95 -1.31
C CYS A 54 -17.11 -10.67 0.20
N ASP A 55 -16.97 -9.40 0.60
CA ASP A 55 -16.99 -8.88 1.98
C ASP A 55 -15.94 -9.49 2.94
N LYS A 56 -15.12 -10.45 2.47
CA LYS A 56 -13.97 -11.00 3.20
C LYS A 56 -12.94 -9.90 3.44
N GLN A 57 -12.29 -9.96 4.60
CA GLN A 57 -11.25 -9.03 4.99
C GLN A 57 -10.06 -9.08 3.99
N CYS A 58 -9.70 -7.93 3.41
CA CYS A 58 -8.49 -7.77 2.61
C CYS A 58 -7.23 -7.82 3.48
N ILE A 59 -6.10 -8.20 2.89
CA ILE A 59 -4.77 -8.15 3.51
C ILE A 59 -4.03 -6.87 3.13
N PHE A 60 -3.00 -6.51 3.89
CA PHE A 60 -2.14 -5.38 3.55
C PHE A 60 -1.26 -5.72 2.34
N LEU A 61 -1.24 -4.83 1.34
CA LEU A 61 -0.39 -4.95 0.16
C LEU A 61 0.88 -4.11 0.33
N CYS A 62 0.71 -2.80 0.50
CA CYS A 62 1.81 -1.86 0.69
C CYS A 62 1.33 -0.53 1.29
N GLN A 63 2.28 0.30 1.70
CA GLN A 63 2.04 1.71 2.04
C GLN A 63 3.12 2.61 1.45
N VAL A 64 2.73 3.85 1.18
CA VAL A 64 3.59 4.90 0.66
C VAL A 64 3.47 6.10 1.59
N TYR A 65 4.58 6.47 2.23
CA TYR A 65 4.70 7.74 2.93
C TYR A 65 4.87 8.85 1.89
N ALA A 66 3.92 9.77 1.87
CA ALA A 66 3.75 10.81 0.86
C ALA A 66 3.35 12.12 1.57
N PRO A 67 4.27 12.71 2.37
CA PRO A 67 4.06 13.98 3.04
C PRO A 67 3.84 15.10 2.02
N TYR A 68 3.14 16.15 2.42
CA TYR A 68 2.86 17.28 1.53
C TYR A 68 3.06 18.60 2.27
N GLU A 69 4.26 19.17 2.10
CA GLU A 69 4.78 20.32 2.87
C GLU A 69 3.93 21.60 2.75
N GLU A 70 3.12 21.72 1.69
CA GLU A 70 2.23 22.87 1.47
C GLU A 70 1.03 22.90 2.44
N LEU A 71 0.74 21.81 3.15
CA LEU A 71 -0.36 21.70 4.11
C LEU A 71 0.13 21.07 5.43
N ASP A 72 0.06 21.80 6.55
CA ASP A 72 0.49 21.29 7.87
C ASP A 72 -0.25 19.99 8.25
N SER A 73 -1.55 19.90 7.94
CA SER A 73 -2.36 18.68 8.13
C SER A 73 -1.87 17.45 7.37
N CYS A 74 -0.97 17.64 6.41
CA CYS A 74 -0.35 16.60 5.59
C CYS A 74 1.15 16.38 5.94
N PHE A 75 1.63 16.92 7.05
CA PHE A 75 3.05 16.79 7.44
C PHE A 75 3.48 15.32 7.51
N HIS A 76 2.72 14.49 8.24
CA HIS A 76 2.78 13.05 8.07
C HIS A 76 1.57 12.63 7.26
N ARG A 77 1.77 12.00 6.11
CA ARG A 77 0.67 11.55 5.25
C ARG A 77 1.07 10.24 4.59
N THR A 78 0.23 9.23 4.74
CA THR A 78 0.50 7.87 4.26
C THR A 78 -0.72 7.36 3.51
N VAL A 79 -0.47 6.75 2.35
CA VAL A 79 -1.47 6.03 1.57
C VAL A 79 -1.23 4.53 1.74
N PHE A 80 -2.26 3.79 2.14
CA PHE A 80 -2.24 2.37 2.44
C PHE A 80 -3.09 1.62 1.42
N ILE A 81 -2.56 0.53 0.86
CA ILE A 81 -3.23 -0.31 -0.12
C ILE A 81 -3.46 -1.70 0.47
N PHE A 82 -4.66 -2.22 0.29
CA PHE A 82 -5.09 -3.55 0.73
C PHE A 82 -5.68 -4.32 -0.46
N ILE A 83 -5.59 -5.66 -0.40
CA ILE A 83 -6.03 -6.54 -1.48
C ILE A 83 -6.72 -7.80 -0.97
N CYS A 84 -7.75 -8.25 -1.68
CA CYS A 84 -8.41 -9.51 -1.41
C CYS A 84 -7.57 -10.68 -1.95
N ARG A 85 -7.36 -11.70 -1.13
CA ARG A 85 -6.67 -12.94 -1.51
C ARG A 85 -7.54 -13.96 -2.25
N ASP A 86 -8.81 -13.67 -2.47
CA ASP A 86 -9.73 -14.59 -3.15
C ASP A 86 -9.54 -14.48 -4.67
N PRO A 87 -9.05 -15.53 -5.38
CA PRO A 87 -8.78 -15.45 -6.81
C PRO A 87 -10.04 -15.14 -7.62
N SER A 88 -11.21 -15.59 -7.15
CA SER A 88 -12.49 -15.30 -7.79
C SER A 88 -12.81 -13.79 -7.83
N CYS A 89 -12.24 -13.01 -6.92
CA CYS A 89 -12.42 -11.56 -6.85
C CYS A 89 -11.44 -10.80 -7.76
N CYS A 90 -10.29 -11.40 -8.10
CA CYS A 90 -9.24 -10.82 -8.92
C CYS A 90 -9.61 -10.91 -10.42
N LYS A 91 -10.62 -10.13 -10.83
CA LYS A 91 -11.07 -10.09 -12.23
C LYS A 91 -10.27 -9.09 -13.05
N TYR A 92 -10.22 -9.37 -14.35
CA TYR A 92 -9.56 -8.54 -15.36
C TYR A 92 -10.17 -7.13 -15.41
N ASN A 93 -9.33 -6.10 -15.29
CA ASN A 93 -9.73 -4.69 -15.35
C ASN A 93 -10.85 -4.32 -14.36
N GLU A 94 -10.82 -4.92 -13.16
CA GLU A 94 -11.68 -4.58 -12.04
C GLU A 94 -10.85 -4.28 -10.78
N ASN A 95 -11.27 -3.26 -10.02
CA ASN A 95 -10.58 -2.77 -8.83
C ASN A 95 -11.28 -3.11 -7.50
N LYS A 96 -12.51 -3.66 -7.49
CA LYS A 96 -13.30 -3.88 -6.27
C LYS A 96 -12.68 -4.84 -5.24
N ASN A 97 -11.67 -5.61 -5.64
CA ASN A 97 -10.86 -6.45 -4.75
C ASN A 97 -9.71 -5.70 -4.05
N LEU A 98 -9.50 -4.43 -4.40
CA LEU A 98 -8.48 -3.53 -3.86
C LEU A 98 -9.17 -2.43 -3.03
N VAL A 99 -8.54 -2.04 -1.92
CA VAL A 99 -9.03 -0.97 -1.04
C VAL A 99 -7.87 -0.04 -0.74
N VAL A 100 -8.10 1.28 -0.83
CA VAL A 100 -7.07 2.29 -0.52
C VAL A 100 -7.58 3.24 0.56
N TYR A 101 -6.72 3.51 1.54
CA TYR A 101 -6.94 4.55 2.54
C TYR A 101 -5.81 5.57 2.53
N ARG A 102 -6.13 6.84 2.70
CA ARG A 102 -5.19 7.90 3.12
C ARG A 102 -5.41 8.19 4.60
N CYS A 103 -4.32 8.32 5.35
CA CYS A 103 -4.33 8.96 6.67
C CYS A 103 -3.30 10.09 6.69
N GLN A 104 -3.51 11.09 7.53
CA GLN A 104 -2.60 12.21 7.68
C GLN A 104 -2.67 12.83 9.09
N LEU A 105 -1.60 13.48 9.50
CA LEU A 105 -1.44 14.13 10.80
C LEU A 105 -0.58 15.40 10.66
N ASN A 106 -0.91 16.42 11.46
CA ASN A 106 -0.05 17.59 11.66
C ASN A 106 1.31 17.21 12.28
N ARG A 107 2.34 18.04 12.10
CA ARG A 107 3.68 17.82 12.69
C ARG A 107 3.60 17.63 14.20
N ARG A 108 2.83 18.50 14.88
CA ARG A 108 2.48 18.30 16.29
C ARG A 108 1.21 17.47 16.38
N ASN A 109 1.35 16.21 16.75
CA ASN A 109 0.24 15.29 16.99
C ASN A 109 0.44 14.53 18.32
N LYS A 110 -0.51 13.65 18.65
CA LYS A 110 -0.56 12.90 19.92
C LYS A 110 0.06 11.50 19.86
N PHE A 111 0.56 11.09 18.68
CA PHE A 111 1.05 9.73 18.42
C PHE A 111 2.56 9.66 18.22
N PHE A 112 3.14 10.66 17.55
CA PHE A 112 4.56 10.67 17.19
C PHE A 112 5.28 11.87 17.81
N MET A 113 6.60 11.72 18.00
CA MET A 113 7.44 12.79 18.51
C MET A 113 7.52 13.95 17.52
N PHE A 114 7.66 15.17 18.05
CA PHE A 114 7.88 16.35 17.21
C PHE A 114 9.26 16.33 16.55
N GLU A 115 10.29 15.83 17.25
CA GLU A 115 11.64 15.67 16.69
C GLU A 115 11.77 14.33 15.94
N PRO A 116 12.59 14.26 14.87
CA PRO A 116 12.79 13.04 14.11
C PRO A 116 13.40 11.92 14.96
N PRO A 117 13.11 10.65 14.66
CA PRO A 117 13.70 9.52 15.37
C PRO A 117 15.20 9.39 15.06
N VAL A 118 15.96 8.81 16.00
CA VAL A 118 17.33 8.36 15.71
C VAL A 118 17.24 6.98 15.06
N GLU A 119 17.95 6.77 13.95
CA GLU A 119 17.98 5.49 13.22
C GLU A 119 18.84 4.43 13.94
N GLU A 120 18.38 3.99 15.12
CA GLU A 120 18.99 2.91 15.90
C GLU A 120 17.90 1.92 16.38
N GLU A 121 18.18 0.62 16.26
CA GLU A 121 17.25 -0.47 16.62
C GLU A 121 16.67 -0.34 18.04
N LYS A 122 17.49 0.11 19.00
CA LYS A 122 17.12 0.19 20.43
C LYS A 122 16.66 1.59 20.87
N TRP A 123 16.47 2.52 19.93
CA TRP A 123 16.03 3.87 20.24
C TRP A 123 14.53 3.88 20.57
N GLN A 124 14.17 3.83 21.86
CA GLN A 124 12.77 3.78 22.35
C GLN A 124 11.98 2.54 21.85
N PRO A 125 10.76 2.24 22.37
CA PRO A 125 9.85 1.27 21.75
C PRO A 125 9.05 1.88 20.58
N ASP A 126 8.50 1.05 19.68
CA ASP A 126 7.42 1.50 18.78
C ASP A 126 6.15 1.80 19.59
N ILE A 127 5.38 2.78 19.14
CA ILE A 127 4.19 3.29 19.84
C ILE A 127 2.94 2.46 19.49
N SER A 128 3.00 1.73 18.36
CA SER A 128 1.95 0.85 17.85
C SER A 128 1.51 -0.28 18.80
N PRO A 129 2.40 -1.09 19.43
CA PRO A 129 2.00 -2.34 20.10
C PRO A 129 1.16 -2.14 21.37
N GLU A 130 1.36 -1.03 22.09
CA GLU A 130 0.65 -0.72 23.34
C GLU A 130 -0.67 0.01 23.08
N LEU A 131 -0.69 0.94 22.12
CA LEU A 131 -1.88 1.75 21.81
C LEU A 131 -2.86 1.07 20.84
N CYS A 132 -2.41 0.18 19.95
CA CYS A 132 -3.28 -0.51 18.99
C CYS A 132 -2.88 -1.96 18.71
N LYS A 133 -3.67 -2.90 19.24
CA LYS A 133 -3.53 -4.33 18.94
C LYS A 133 -4.10 -4.64 17.56
N THR A 134 -3.26 -5.14 16.65
CA THR A 134 -3.58 -5.35 15.23
C THR A 134 -3.40 -6.80 14.77
N CYS A 135 -4.27 -7.25 13.86
CA CYS A 135 -4.17 -8.56 13.25
C CYS A 135 -2.85 -8.73 12.48
N CYS A 136 -2.16 -9.85 12.66
CA CYS A 136 -0.89 -10.10 11.97
C CYS A 136 -1.00 -10.30 10.45
N VAL A 137 -2.16 -10.72 9.93
CA VAL A 137 -2.36 -11.00 8.49
C VAL A 137 -2.80 -9.78 7.69
N CYS A 138 -3.57 -8.86 8.30
CA CYS A 138 -4.16 -7.72 7.58
C CYS A 138 -3.98 -6.36 8.26
N GLY A 139 -3.42 -6.30 9.46
CA GLY A 139 -3.24 -5.04 10.19
C GLY A 139 -4.48 -4.43 10.84
N ALA A 140 -5.68 -4.93 10.57
CA ALA A 140 -6.92 -4.39 11.17
C ALA A 140 -6.94 -4.56 12.70
N LYS A 141 -7.61 -3.64 13.39
CA LYS A 141 -7.72 -3.62 14.87
C LYS A 141 -8.33 -4.94 15.40
N SER A 142 -7.70 -5.57 16.40
CA SER A 142 -8.13 -6.86 16.95
C SER A 142 -7.81 -7.03 18.45
N GLY A 143 -8.76 -7.61 19.19
CA GLY A 143 -8.56 -8.08 20.58
C GLY A 143 -8.26 -9.58 20.74
N SER A 144 -8.52 -10.40 19.72
CA SER A 144 -8.38 -11.87 19.80
C SER A 144 -6.96 -12.30 19.47
N HIS A 145 -6.43 -13.29 20.19
CA HIS A 145 -5.03 -13.74 20.09
C HIS A 145 -4.89 -15.26 19.98
N CYS A 146 -3.73 -15.72 19.51
CA CYS A 146 -3.35 -17.13 19.46
C CYS A 146 -3.41 -17.74 20.87
N GLY A 147 -4.28 -18.74 21.08
CA GLY A 147 -4.43 -19.39 22.39
C GLY A 147 -3.17 -20.07 22.93
N LYS A 148 -2.18 -20.36 22.07
CA LYS A 148 -0.89 -20.95 22.45
C LYS A 148 0.13 -19.87 22.88
N CYS A 149 0.55 -18.99 21.98
CA CYS A 149 1.63 -18.03 22.27
C CYS A 149 1.13 -16.70 22.87
N LYS A 150 -0.13 -16.31 22.65
CA LYS A 150 -0.73 -15.01 23.02
C LYS A 150 -0.07 -13.75 22.42
N VAL A 151 0.98 -13.90 21.62
CA VAL A 151 1.71 -12.81 20.94
C VAL A 151 1.06 -12.42 19.61
N ALA A 152 0.59 -13.40 18.81
CA ALA A 152 -0.09 -13.14 17.54
C ALA A 152 -1.57 -12.82 17.76
N TYR A 153 -2.07 -11.77 17.09
CA TYR A 153 -3.46 -11.31 17.15
C TYR A 153 -4.18 -11.51 15.80
N TYR A 154 -5.48 -11.79 15.83
CA TYR A 154 -6.28 -12.14 14.64
C TYR A 154 -7.65 -11.46 14.67
N CYS A 155 -8.05 -10.77 13.60
CA CYS A 155 -9.41 -10.20 13.51
C CYS A 155 -10.49 -11.27 13.27
N SER A 156 -10.11 -12.45 12.77
CA SER A 156 -11.03 -13.57 12.51
C SER A 156 -10.31 -14.94 12.56
N LYS A 157 -11.07 -16.04 12.57
CA LYS A 157 -10.52 -17.40 12.55
C LYS A 157 -9.84 -17.74 11.22
N GLU A 158 -10.34 -17.18 10.11
CA GLU A 158 -9.79 -17.36 8.77
C GLU A 158 -8.36 -16.80 8.73
N HIS A 159 -8.13 -15.62 9.31
CA HIS A 159 -6.79 -15.03 9.40
C HIS A 159 -5.86 -15.82 10.33
N GLN A 160 -6.38 -16.41 11.40
CA GLN A 160 -5.59 -17.36 12.20
C GLN A 160 -5.15 -18.59 11.38
N VAL A 161 -6.02 -19.14 10.54
CA VAL A 161 -5.69 -20.29 9.67
C VAL A 161 -4.70 -19.91 8.56
N ILE A 162 -4.81 -18.70 8.00
CA ILE A 162 -3.85 -18.19 7.01
C ILE A 162 -2.45 -18.07 7.63
N ASP A 163 -2.32 -17.38 8.76
CA ASP A 163 -1.04 -17.21 9.46
C ASP A 163 -0.42 -18.55 9.86
N TRP A 164 -1.25 -19.47 10.38
CA TRP A 164 -0.84 -20.82 10.75
C TRP A 164 -0.24 -21.61 9.58
N LYS A 165 -0.80 -21.45 8.37
CA LYS A 165 -0.29 -22.08 7.14
C LYS A 165 0.96 -21.40 6.58
N LEU A 166 1.12 -20.10 6.77
CA LEU A 166 2.27 -19.31 6.29
C LEU A 166 3.48 -19.31 7.24
N GLY A 167 3.59 -20.31 8.13
CA GLY A 167 4.74 -20.50 9.02
C GLY A 167 4.52 -20.08 10.48
N HIS A 168 3.39 -19.49 10.88
CA HIS A 168 3.14 -19.25 12.31
C HIS A 168 3.08 -20.57 13.10
N LYS A 169 2.70 -21.70 12.49
CA LYS A 169 2.78 -23.03 13.11
C LYS A 169 4.19 -23.35 13.64
N GLU A 170 5.22 -22.99 12.88
CA GLU A 170 6.63 -23.24 13.18
C GLU A 170 7.18 -22.17 14.14
N ARG A 171 6.95 -20.89 13.80
CA ARG A 171 7.33 -19.72 14.61
C ARG A 171 6.53 -19.57 15.91
N CYS A 172 5.56 -20.45 16.19
CA CYS A 172 4.76 -20.41 17.42
C CYS A 172 5.59 -20.68 18.69
N SER A 173 6.88 -21.04 18.58
CA SER A 173 7.77 -21.30 19.73
C SER A 173 9.29 -21.04 19.53
N SER A 174 9.81 -20.59 18.38
CA SER A 174 11.24 -20.19 18.19
C SER A 174 11.54 -19.55 16.80
N ASP A 175 12.77 -19.08 16.59
CA ASP A 175 13.21 -18.04 15.61
C ASP A 175 13.53 -18.47 14.14
N ASP A 176 13.93 -17.47 13.33
CA ASP A 176 13.95 -17.29 11.84
C ASP A 176 14.62 -18.29 10.86
N ILE A 177 14.14 -18.26 9.59
CA ILE A 177 14.79 -18.72 8.33
C ILE A 177 14.31 -17.87 7.11
N SER A 178 15.21 -17.63 6.12
CA SER A 178 15.00 -16.91 4.83
C SER A 178 15.02 -17.82 3.58
N VAL A 179 14.51 -17.34 2.42
CA VAL A 179 14.51 -18.08 1.11
C VAL A 179 14.60 -17.10 -0.10
N GLU A 180 15.35 -17.48 -1.16
CA GLU A 180 15.54 -16.73 -2.43
C GLU A 180 14.59 -17.18 -3.58
N LEU A 181 14.44 -16.36 -4.64
CA LEU A 181 13.52 -16.55 -5.77
C LEU A 181 14.20 -16.54 -7.16
N GLN A 182 13.58 -17.13 -8.20
CA GLN A 182 14.02 -17.06 -9.62
C GLN A 182 12.91 -16.59 -10.58
N LYS A 183 13.29 -15.92 -11.68
CA LYS A 183 12.40 -15.20 -12.63
C LYS A 183 12.09 -15.98 -13.92
N VAL A 184 10.91 -15.73 -14.53
CA VAL A 184 10.56 -16.10 -15.93
C VAL A 184 9.72 -14.97 -16.58
N THR A 185 9.86 -14.73 -17.89
CA THR A 185 9.12 -13.71 -18.67
C THR A 185 8.93 -14.09 -20.16
N SER A 186 7.88 -13.59 -20.82
CA SER A 186 7.73 -13.59 -22.30
C SER A 186 7.20 -12.23 -22.89
N PRO A 187 7.48 -11.85 -24.18
CA PRO A 187 7.38 -10.45 -24.73
C PRO A 187 6.53 -10.27 -26.02
N GLU A 188 6.25 -9.09 -26.65
CA GLU A 188 6.17 -7.62 -26.35
C GLU A 188 4.99 -7.08 -27.23
N ASP A 189 4.00 -6.32 -26.72
CA ASP A 189 2.93 -5.66 -27.53
C ASP A 189 3.33 -4.23 -28.02
N ARG A 190 2.66 -3.62 -29.00
CA ARG A 190 3.22 -2.45 -29.71
C ARG A 190 3.27 -1.16 -28.88
N GLN A 191 2.41 -0.99 -27.87
CA GLN A 191 2.53 0.10 -26.89
C GLN A 191 3.36 -0.28 -25.65
N PHE A 192 3.52 -1.58 -25.38
CA PHE A 192 4.54 -2.10 -24.46
C PHE A 192 5.90 -1.50 -24.81
N SER A 193 6.24 -1.29 -26.09
CA SER A 193 7.47 -0.59 -26.50
C SER A 193 7.71 0.79 -25.85
N LYS A 194 6.67 1.58 -25.53
CA LYS A 194 6.78 2.88 -24.84
C LYS A 194 6.83 2.74 -23.32
N PHE A 195 6.07 1.81 -22.76
CA PHE A 195 6.18 1.41 -21.35
C PHE A 195 7.59 0.86 -21.09
N THR A 196 7.93 -0.22 -21.77
CA THR A 196 9.20 -0.94 -21.74
C THR A 196 10.41 -0.08 -22.14
N SER A 197 10.32 0.96 -22.98
CA SER A 197 11.45 1.90 -23.15
C SER A 197 11.62 2.92 -22.01
N ARG A 198 10.56 3.18 -21.23
CA ARG A 198 10.63 3.88 -19.94
C ARG A 198 11.18 2.96 -18.84
N ILE A 199 10.70 1.73 -18.78
CA ILE A 199 11.08 0.71 -17.78
C ILE A 199 12.48 0.16 -18.03
N LYS A 200 12.92 -0.07 -19.28
CA LYS A 200 14.30 -0.53 -19.63
C LYS A 200 15.41 0.38 -19.10
N ARG A 201 15.11 1.62 -18.71
CA ARG A 201 16.05 2.54 -18.06
C ARG A 201 16.23 2.28 -16.56
N ASN A 202 15.21 1.70 -15.91
CA ASN A 202 15.15 1.39 -14.47
C ASN A 202 14.24 0.15 -14.28
N PRO A 203 14.71 -1.06 -14.63
CA PRO A 203 13.83 -2.22 -14.82
C PRO A 203 13.21 -2.75 -13.53
N ASP A 204 13.85 -2.51 -12.38
CA ASP A 204 13.43 -2.98 -11.06
C ASP A 204 12.56 -1.94 -10.30
N GLN A 205 12.11 -0.87 -10.97
CA GLN A 205 11.21 0.12 -10.36
C GLN A 205 9.84 -0.53 -10.06
N VAL A 206 9.36 -0.44 -8.82
CA VAL A 206 8.07 -1.00 -8.37
C VAL A 206 6.99 0.07 -8.22
N LEU A 207 7.38 1.35 -8.17
CA LEU A 207 6.48 2.47 -7.94
C LEU A 207 6.95 3.70 -8.72
N ARG A 208 6.01 4.54 -9.17
CA ARG A 208 6.30 5.87 -9.74
C ARG A 208 5.39 6.91 -9.10
N TYR A 209 5.97 7.85 -8.37
CA TYR A 209 5.24 8.93 -7.69
C TYR A 209 5.27 10.19 -8.56
N ASN A 210 4.10 10.80 -8.79
CA ASN A 210 3.92 11.96 -9.68
C ASN A 210 2.55 12.60 -9.43
N ARG A 211 2.36 13.18 -8.23
CA ARG A 211 1.07 13.76 -7.79
C ARG A 211 0.62 14.90 -8.70
N GLY A 212 -0.63 14.82 -9.17
CA GLY A 212 -1.20 15.73 -10.17
C GLY A 212 -0.73 15.47 -11.60
N GLY A 213 0.10 14.45 -11.83
CA GLY A 213 0.58 14.05 -13.15
C GLY A 213 -0.31 13.02 -13.84
N VAL A 214 0.27 12.28 -14.79
CA VAL A 214 -0.44 11.24 -15.58
C VAL A 214 0.21 9.87 -15.34
N PRO A 215 -0.57 8.79 -15.13
CA PRO A 215 -0.04 7.42 -15.06
C PRO A 215 0.63 6.99 -16.37
N LEU A 216 1.67 6.15 -16.25
CA LEU A 216 2.19 5.40 -17.39
C LEU A 216 1.39 4.11 -17.56
N TRP A 217 0.43 4.12 -18.49
CA TRP A 217 -0.37 2.96 -18.87
C TRP A 217 0.42 1.96 -19.73
N ILE A 218 0.02 0.70 -19.65
CA ILE A 218 0.59 -0.43 -20.41
C ILE A 218 -0.18 -0.64 -21.72
N SER A 219 -1.48 -0.35 -21.73
CA SER A 219 -2.35 -0.43 -22.91
C SER A 219 -3.12 0.87 -23.14
N THR A 220 -3.54 1.10 -24.39
CA THR A 220 -4.51 2.14 -24.79
C THR A 220 -5.92 1.85 -24.31
N HIS A 221 -6.21 0.60 -23.96
CA HIS A 221 -7.52 0.14 -23.54
C HIS A 221 -7.65 0.20 -22.01
N HIS A 222 -8.86 0.45 -21.51
CA HIS A 222 -9.12 0.55 -20.06
C HIS A 222 -8.25 1.61 -19.35
N ILE A 223 -8.13 2.77 -19.99
CA ILE A 223 -7.64 4.02 -19.37
C ILE A 223 -8.88 4.77 -18.85
N PRO A 224 -8.90 5.24 -17.59
CA PRO A 224 -10.03 5.99 -17.05
C PRO A 224 -10.09 7.40 -17.63
N ASN A 225 -11.31 7.91 -17.80
CA ASN A 225 -11.59 9.32 -18.00
C ASN A 225 -11.92 10.01 -16.65
N GLU A 226 -12.23 11.30 -16.64
CA GLU A 226 -12.50 12.05 -15.40
C GLU A 226 -13.77 11.58 -14.66
N GLU A 227 -14.80 11.10 -15.38
CA GLU A 227 -16.05 10.58 -14.82
C GLU A 227 -15.86 9.18 -14.17
N ASP A 228 -14.87 8.41 -14.63
CA ASP A 228 -14.51 7.12 -14.04
C ASP A 228 -13.84 7.27 -12.66
N ILE A 229 -13.34 8.47 -12.33
CA ILE A 229 -12.68 8.77 -11.05
C ILE A 229 -13.69 9.43 -10.10
N PRO A 230 -14.20 8.73 -9.07
CA PRO A 230 -15.17 9.31 -8.15
C PRO A 230 -14.57 10.48 -7.36
N HIS A 231 -15.37 11.53 -7.19
CA HIS A 231 -15.05 12.67 -6.33
C HIS A 231 -14.87 12.21 -4.87
N CYS A 232 -14.06 12.96 -4.11
CA CYS A 232 -13.81 12.70 -2.70
C CYS A 232 -15.14 12.73 -1.92
N GLU A 233 -15.48 11.63 -1.26
CA GLU A 233 -16.77 11.48 -0.57
C GLU A 233 -16.91 12.36 0.68
N TYR A 234 -15.81 12.93 1.17
CA TYR A 234 -15.77 13.77 2.37
C TYR A 234 -16.03 15.24 2.02
N CYS A 235 -15.16 15.85 1.20
CA CYS A 235 -15.23 17.28 0.84
C CYS A 235 -15.83 17.56 -0.55
N GLY A 236 -16.25 16.53 -1.28
CA GLY A 236 -16.83 16.65 -2.63
C GLY A 236 -15.86 17.03 -3.75
N THR A 237 -14.57 17.30 -3.49
CA THR A 237 -13.62 17.72 -4.53
C THR A 237 -13.05 16.56 -5.35
N GLN A 238 -12.61 16.83 -6.58
CA GLN A 238 -12.04 15.81 -7.46
C GLN A 238 -10.83 15.11 -6.82
N ARG A 239 -10.70 13.80 -7.09
CA ARG A 239 -9.45 13.07 -6.83
C ARG A 239 -8.50 13.28 -8.01
N GLN A 240 -7.20 13.32 -7.74
CA GLN A 240 -6.14 13.40 -8.75
C GLN A 240 -5.21 12.21 -8.62
N PHE A 241 -4.51 11.86 -9.71
CA PHE A 241 -3.48 10.83 -9.67
C PHE A 241 -2.38 11.22 -8.67
N GLU A 242 -1.89 10.23 -7.91
CA GLU A 242 -0.80 10.42 -6.96
C GLU A 242 0.43 9.59 -7.32
N PHE A 243 0.28 8.28 -7.42
CA PHE A 243 1.34 7.35 -7.79
C PHE A 243 0.77 6.10 -8.44
N GLN A 244 1.62 5.37 -9.16
CA GLN A 244 1.30 4.05 -9.68
C GLN A 244 2.21 2.97 -9.08
N ILE A 245 1.63 1.80 -8.82
CA ILE A 245 2.35 0.57 -8.49
C ILE A 245 2.49 -0.26 -9.77
N LEU A 246 3.68 -0.82 -9.97
CA LEU A 246 4.09 -1.54 -11.17
C LEU A 246 4.03 -3.07 -10.99
N PRO A 247 4.05 -3.85 -12.07
CA PRO A 247 3.94 -5.32 -11.99
C PRO A 247 5.19 -5.92 -11.34
N GLN A 248 6.34 -5.23 -11.42
CA GLN A 248 7.60 -5.59 -10.75
C GLN A 248 7.43 -5.94 -9.27
N MET A 249 6.49 -5.30 -8.56
CA MET A 249 6.23 -5.55 -7.14
C MET A 249 5.76 -6.99 -6.86
N LEU A 250 5.10 -7.64 -7.82
CA LEU A 250 4.60 -9.02 -7.70
C LEU A 250 5.72 -10.03 -7.42
N ASN A 251 6.90 -9.82 -8.02
CA ASN A 251 8.08 -10.68 -7.82
C ASN A 251 8.57 -10.73 -6.36
N TYR A 252 8.16 -9.78 -5.51
CA TYR A 252 8.57 -9.67 -4.11
C TYR A 252 7.46 -10.09 -3.13
N LEU A 253 6.27 -10.41 -3.62
CA LEU A 253 5.10 -10.73 -2.78
C LEU A 253 4.96 -12.22 -2.46
N GLY A 254 5.89 -13.06 -2.94
CA GLY A 254 5.98 -14.49 -2.57
C GLY A 254 4.71 -15.28 -2.87
N LEU A 255 4.03 -14.99 -3.99
CA LEU A 255 2.81 -15.68 -4.43
C LEU A 255 3.08 -17.05 -5.07
N ASP A 256 4.28 -17.59 -4.89
CA ASP A 256 4.76 -18.85 -5.46
C ASP A 256 4.18 -20.07 -4.74
N SER A 257 2.89 -20.37 -4.97
CA SER A 257 2.35 -21.75 -4.93
C SER A 257 0.84 -21.82 -5.19
N THR A 258 0.38 -21.43 -6.38
CA THR A 258 -0.82 -21.99 -7.08
C THR A 258 -1.01 -21.29 -8.42
N GLU A 259 -1.80 -21.86 -9.33
CA GLU A 259 -2.22 -21.26 -10.61
C GLU A 259 -3.19 -20.06 -10.45
N ASP A 260 -3.29 -19.52 -9.23
CA ASP A 260 -4.22 -18.51 -8.76
C ASP A 260 -3.49 -17.18 -8.42
N SER A 261 -2.41 -16.86 -9.13
CA SER A 261 -1.61 -15.66 -8.84
C SER A 261 -2.42 -14.38 -9.06
N VAL A 262 -2.27 -13.43 -8.13
CA VAL A 262 -2.81 -12.09 -8.33
C VAL A 262 -1.90 -11.38 -9.32
N ASP A 263 -2.41 -11.08 -10.50
CA ASP A 263 -1.72 -10.27 -11.50
C ASP A 263 -2.34 -8.86 -11.63
N TRP A 264 -1.50 -7.90 -12.01
CA TRP A 264 -1.89 -6.57 -12.47
C TRP A 264 -0.83 -6.02 -13.41
N GLY A 265 -1.26 -5.27 -14.43
CA GLY A 265 -0.36 -4.44 -15.22
C GLY A 265 0.08 -3.22 -14.42
N THR A 266 -0.84 -2.34 -14.06
CA THR A 266 -0.54 -1.15 -13.24
C THR A 266 -1.70 -0.82 -12.32
N LEU A 267 -1.40 -0.47 -11.08
CA LEU A 267 -2.38 0.07 -10.12
C LEU A 267 -2.15 1.58 -10.02
N ALA A 268 -3.02 2.40 -10.60
CA ALA A 268 -2.93 3.85 -10.51
C ALA A 268 -3.79 4.35 -9.33
N VAL A 269 -3.15 4.99 -8.35
CA VAL A 269 -3.81 5.49 -7.13
C VAL A 269 -4.19 6.96 -7.31
N TYR A 270 -5.44 7.28 -6.94
CA TYR A 270 -6.03 8.61 -7.03
C TYR A 270 -6.51 9.04 -5.64
N THR A 271 -6.07 10.19 -5.17
CA THR A 271 -6.45 10.73 -3.85
C THR A 271 -7.03 12.13 -3.94
N CYS A 272 -7.74 12.57 -2.90
CA CYS A 272 -8.30 13.91 -2.82
C CYS A 272 -7.27 15.00 -3.20
N SER A 273 -7.60 15.83 -4.19
CA SER A 273 -6.71 16.89 -4.69
C SER A 273 -6.33 17.91 -3.60
N GLN A 274 -7.26 18.22 -2.70
CA GLN A 274 -7.05 19.08 -1.54
C GLN A 274 -6.42 18.36 -0.33
N SER A 275 -6.22 17.04 -0.37
CA SER A 275 -5.85 16.23 0.81
C SER A 275 -6.72 16.55 2.04
N CYS A 276 -8.05 16.66 1.85
CA CYS A 276 -8.99 17.14 2.87
C CYS A 276 -8.90 16.36 4.19
N ASP A 277 -9.20 17.03 5.30
CA ASP A 277 -9.18 16.40 6.64
C ASP A 277 -10.58 16.08 7.22
N GLU A 278 -11.64 16.42 6.50
CA GLU A 278 -13.04 16.12 6.87
C GLU A 278 -13.32 14.61 6.96
N GLY A 279 -14.08 14.19 7.97
CA GLY A 279 -14.49 12.79 8.16
C GLY A 279 -13.54 11.98 9.06
N PRO A 280 -13.38 10.66 8.84
CA PRO A 280 -12.54 9.79 9.68
C PRO A 280 -11.05 10.07 9.49
N ALA A 281 -10.20 9.52 10.37
CA ALA A 281 -8.75 9.63 10.22
C ALA A 281 -8.24 8.85 8.98
N TYR A 282 -8.89 7.73 8.66
CA TYR A 282 -8.62 6.91 7.49
C TYR A 282 -9.68 7.12 6.42
N LYS A 283 -9.31 7.90 5.41
CA LYS A 283 -10.17 8.39 4.35
C LYS A 283 -10.05 7.45 3.15
N GLN A 284 -11.17 6.91 2.66
CA GLN A 284 -11.13 6.00 1.52
C GLN A 284 -10.79 6.76 0.24
N GLU A 285 -9.83 6.24 -0.51
CA GLU A 285 -9.35 6.81 -1.76
C GLU A 285 -9.52 5.80 -2.89
N PHE A 286 -9.24 6.23 -4.13
CA PHE A 286 -9.57 5.45 -5.32
C PHE A 286 -8.32 4.82 -5.96
N LEU A 287 -8.52 3.67 -6.60
CA LEU A 287 -7.48 2.95 -7.32
C LEU A 287 -8.06 2.40 -8.62
N TRP A 288 -7.38 2.66 -9.73
CA TRP A 288 -7.66 2.05 -11.02
C TRP A 288 -6.70 0.89 -11.29
N LYS A 289 -7.22 -0.27 -11.71
CA LYS A 289 -6.43 -1.45 -12.07
C LYS A 289 -6.47 -1.61 -13.59
N GLN A 290 -5.32 -1.54 -14.25
CA GLN A 290 -5.18 -2.02 -15.63
C GLN A 290 -4.38 -3.32 -15.59
N ASP A 291 -4.92 -4.38 -16.19
CA ASP A 291 -4.23 -5.67 -16.35
C ASP A 291 -3.33 -5.71 -17.58
N ILE A 292 -2.39 -6.66 -17.60
CA ILE A 292 -1.60 -6.96 -18.79
C ILE A 292 -2.52 -7.67 -19.80
N ILE A 293 -2.46 -7.27 -21.06
CA ILE A 293 -3.13 -8.01 -22.13
C ILE A 293 -2.33 -9.29 -22.39
N SER A 294 -2.96 -10.43 -22.09
CA SER A 294 -2.50 -11.79 -22.46
C SER A 294 -2.85 -12.14 -23.89
#